data_AF-A0A7K2ZA42-F1
#
_entry.id   AF-A0A7K2ZA42-F1
#
_cell.length_a   1.000
_cell.length_b   1.000
_cell.length_c   1.000
_cell.angle_alpha   90.00
_cell.angle_beta   90.00
_cell.angle_gamma   90.00
#
_symmetry.space_group_name_H-M   'P 1'
#
loop_
_entity.id
_entity.type
_entity.pdbx_description
1 polymer ?
#
loop_
_entity_poly.entity_id
_entity_poly.type
_entity_poly.pdbx_seq_one_letter_code
_entity_poly.pdbx_strand_id
1 'polypeptide(L)'
;HPGHPGKETPAGRRGEGLIQFVLAAHEGQRNTRLFWAACRAYEHGFGDALADALTTAAIRTGLTEQEARAAIASAERLTRGRGD
;
A
#
# COMPACT_ATOMS: atom_id res chain seq x y z
N HIS A 1 10.03 -14.08 30.42
CA HIS A 1 9.79 -13.22 29.24
C HIS A 1 10.71 -12.00 29.29
N PRO A 2 11.10 -11.35 28.18
CA PRO A 2 10.97 -11.73 26.76
C PRO A 2 12.28 -11.58 25.95
N GLY A 3 12.40 -12.36 24.87
CA GLY A 3 13.46 -12.23 23.88
C GLY A 3 13.20 -11.07 22.92
N HIS A 4 14.26 -10.30 22.71
CA HIS A 4 14.56 -9.27 21.70
C HIS A 4 13.49 -8.88 20.65
N PRO A 5 13.22 -7.58 20.46
CA PRO A 5 12.44 -7.09 19.33
C PRO A 5 13.23 -7.37 18.04
N GLY A 6 12.65 -8.21 17.18
CA GLY A 6 13.13 -8.39 15.82
C GLY A 6 13.27 -7.03 15.16
N LYS A 7 14.42 -6.80 14.54
CA LYS A 7 14.76 -5.57 13.83
C LYS A 7 13.70 -5.35 12.75
N GLU A 8 12.71 -4.51 13.01
CA GLU A 8 11.85 -3.94 11.97
C GLU A 8 12.80 -3.28 10.97
N THR A 9 13.02 -3.93 9.83
CA THR A 9 13.80 -3.33 8.77
C THR A 9 13.13 -2.01 8.38
N PRO A 10 13.88 -0.97 7.98
CA PRO A 10 13.30 0.28 7.52
C PRO A 10 12.28 0.11 6.38
N ALA A 11 12.35 -1.02 5.66
CA ALA A 11 11.37 -1.47 4.68
C ALA A 11 10.02 -1.86 5.33
N GLY A 12 10.04 -2.68 6.38
CA GLY A 12 8.84 -3.09 7.11
C GLY A 12 8.11 -1.91 7.76
N ARG A 13 8.85 -0.99 8.40
CA ARG A 13 8.25 0.22 9.00
C ARG A 13 7.66 1.17 7.95
N ARG A 14 8.28 1.25 6.76
CA ARG A 14 7.73 2.02 5.64
C ARG A 14 6.46 1.38 5.08
N GLY A 15 6.43 0.05 4.94
CA GLY A 15 5.24 -0.67 4.50
C GLY A 15 4.06 -0.49 5.46
N GLU A 16 4.32 -0.61 6.77
CA GLU A 16 3.31 -0.38 7.81
C GLU A 16 2.75 1.05 7.73
N GLY A 17 3.61 2.07 7.56
CA GLY A 17 3.17 3.46 7.40
C GLY A 17 2.25 3.69 6.21
N LEU A 18 2.49 3.00 5.08
CA LEU A 18 1.63 3.07 3.90
C LEU A 18 0.27 2.41 4.15
N ILE A 19 0.26 1.27 4.84
CA ILE A 19 -0.98 0.56 5.23
C ILE A 19 -1.83 1.44 6.15
N GLN A 20 -1.22 2.02 7.19
CA GLN A 20 -1.91 2.92 8.11
C GLN A 20 -2.45 4.18 7.42
N PHE A 21 -1.71 4.72 6.44
CA PHE A 21 -2.16 5.85 5.65
C PHE A 21 -3.44 5.54 4.85
N VAL A 22 -3.53 4.34 4.27
CA VAL A 22 -4.74 3.87 3.59
C VAL A 22 -5.88 3.68 4.59
N LEU A 23 -5.63 3.04 5.74
CA LEU A 23 -6.65 2.83 6.77
C LEU A 23 -7.25 4.13 7.32
N ALA A 24 -6.46 5.21 7.35
CA ALA A 24 -6.93 6.53 7.77
C ALA A 24 -7.80 7.24 6.70
N ALA A 25 -8.05 6.63 5.54
CA ALA A 25 -8.79 7.25 4.44
C ALA A 25 -10.27 7.47 4.77
N HIS A 26 -10.71 8.71 4.58
CA HIS A 26 -12.12 9.08 4.64
C HIS A 26 -12.82 8.81 3.31
N GLU A 27 -14.15 8.80 3.35
CA GLU A 27 -14.99 8.74 2.15
C GLU A 27 -14.60 9.84 1.15
N GLY A 28 -14.58 9.50 -0.14
CA GLY A 28 -14.08 10.37 -1.21
C GLY A 28 -12.56 10.37 -1.41
N GLN A 29 -11.75 9.91 -0.45
CA GLN A 29 -10.28 9.86 -0.56
C GLN A 29 -9.69 8.46 -0.58
N ARG A 30 -10.49 7.41 -0.35
CA ARG A 30 -10.04 6.00 -0.25
C ARG A 30 -9.19 5.56 -1.43
N ASN A 31 -9.73 5.75 -2.64
CA ASN A 31 -9.04 5.33 -3.86
C ASN A 31 -7.77 6.15 -4.11
N THR A 32 -7.81 7.47 -3.93
CA THR A 32 -6.65 8.35 -4.10
C THR A 32 -5.53 8.02 -3.13
N ARG A 33 -5.87 7.76 -1.86
CA ARG A 33 -4.88 7.39 -0.84
C ARG A 33 -4.29 6.01 -1.07
N LEU A 34 -5.11 5.04 -1.48
CA LEU A 34 -4.64 3.72 -1.90
C LEU A 34 -3.68 3.83 -3.08
N PHE A 35 -4.06 4.57 -4.13
CA PHE A 35 -3.25 4.76 -5.32
C PHE A 35 -1.89 5.37 -4.97
N TRP A 36 -1.88 6.45 -4.17
CA TRP A 36 -0.64 7.09 -3.72
C TRP A 36 0.24 6.13 -2.93
N ALA A 37 -0.34 5.35 -2.01
CA ALA A 37 0.38 4.37 -1.21
C ALA A 37 0.98 3.25 -2.07
N ALA A 38 0.22 2.77 -3.06
CA ALA A 38 0.69 1.77 -4.02
C ALA A 38 1.84 2.30 -4.89
N CYS A 39 1.71 3.51 -5.45
CA CYS A 39 2.80 4.16 -6.21
C CYS A 39 4.08 4.21 -5.37
N ARG A 40 3.97 4.65 -4.11
CA ARG A 40 5.10 4.74 -3.18
C ARG A 40 5.69 3.38 -2.84
N ALA A 41 4.87 2.33 -2.73
CA ALA A 41 5.36 0.98 -2.52
C ALA A 41 6.17 0.48 -3.74
N TYR A 42 5.64 0.65 -4.96
CA TYR A 42 6.33 0.24 -6.19
C TYR A 42 7.61 1.04 -6.45
N GLU A 43 7.62 2.35 -6.19
CA GLU A 43 8.82 3.19 -6.31
C GLU A 43 9.98 2.70 -5.42
N HIS A 44 9.67 2.11 -4.26
CA HIS A 44 10.67 1.63 -3.30
C HIS A 44 10.92 0.12 -3.42
N GLY A 45 10.31 -0.56 -4.41
CA GLY A 45 10.49 -2.00 -4.63
C GLY A 45 9.72 -2.90 -3.66
N PHE A 46 8.73 -2.36 -2.94
CA PHE A 46 7.90 -3.10 -1.99
C PHE A 46 6.47 -3.36 -2.50
N GLY A 47 6.15 -2.93 -3.73
CA GLY A 47 4.79 -3.00 -4.28
C GLY A 47 4.18 -4.39 -4.24
N ASP A 48 4.89 -5.41 -4.74
CA ASP A 48 4.39 -6.79 -4.77
C ASP A 48 4.18 -7.37 -3.36
N ALA A 49 5.10 -7.07 -2.43
CA ALA A 49 5.00 -7.54 -1.04
C ALA A 49 3.87 -6.85 -0.25
N LEU A 50 3.49 -5.63 -0.63
CA LEU A 50 2.46 -4.84 0.05
C LEU A 50 1.10 -4.87 -0.65
N ALA A 51 1.00 -5.40 -1.87
CA ALA A 51 -0.23 -5.39 -2.67
C ALA A 51 -1.43 -5.99 -1.92
N ASP A 52 -1.27 -7.16 -1.31
CA ASP A 52 -2.34 -7.83 -0.55
C ASP A 52 -2.71 -7.07 0.73
N ALA A 53 -1.71 -6.52 1.41
CA ALA A 53 -1.92 -5.74 2.63
C ALA A 53 -2.63 -4.41 2.35
N LEU A 54 -2.25 -3.73 1.27
CA LEU A 54 -2.89 -2.50 0.79
C LEU A 54 -4.32 -2.77 0.30
N THR A 55 -4.55 -3.90 -0.39
CA THR A 55 -5.89 -4.34 -0.79
C THR A 55 -6.78 -4.56 0.43
N THR A 56 -6.26 -5.27 1.44
CA THR A 56 -6.99 -5.51 2.69
C THR A 56 -7.31 -4.20 3.42
N ALA A 57 -6.35 -3.27 3.50
CA ALA A 57 -6.55 -1.96 4.10
C ALA A 57 -7.62 -1.14 3.36
N ALA A 58 -7.60 -1.15 2.04
CA ALA A 58 -8.58 -0.47 1.20
C ALA A 58 -10.00 -1.02 1.42
N ILE A 59 -10.15 -2.34 1.48
CA ILE A 59 -11.44 -2.98 1.76
C ILE A 59 -11.98 -2.54 3.12
N ARG A 60 -11.11 -2.49 4.15
CA ARG A 60 -11.50 -2.00 5.48
C ARG A 60 -11.95 -0.55 5.49
N THR A 61 -11.47 0.27 4.56
CA THR A 61 -11.95 1.66 4.42
C THR A 61 -13.30 1.74 3.73
N GLY A 62 -13.73 0.68 3.03
CA GLY A 62 -15.00 0.60 2.31
C GLY A 62 -14.87 0.68 0.79
N LEU A 63 -13.70 0.37 0.23
CA LEU A 63 -13.56 0.06 -1.20
C LEU A 63 -13.94 -1.40 -1.46
N THR A 64 -14.39 -1.72 -2.67
CA THR A 64 -14.48 -3.11 -3.09
C THR A 64 -13.09 -3.68 -3.38
N GLU A 65 -12.95 -5.01 -3.27
CA GLU A 65 -11.69 -5.68 -3.61
C GLU A 65 -11.29 -5.42 -5.08
N GLN A 66 -12.27 -5.38 -6.00
CA GLN A 66 -12.03 -5.11 -7.41
C GLN A 66 -11.49 -3.68 -7.64
N GLU A 67 -12.09 -2.67 -7.01
CA GLU A 67 -11.60 -1.29 -7.08
C GLU A 67 -10.18 -1.18 -6.49
N ALA A 68 -9.94 -1.83 -5.35
CA ALA A 68 -8.63 -1.80 -4.71
C ALA A 68 -7.54 -2.42 -5.60
N ARG A 69 -7.81 -3.61 -6.18
CA ARG A 69 -6.87 -4.25 -7.11
C ARG A 69 -6.67 -3.41 -8.38
N ALA A 70 -7.73 -2.83 -8.93
CA ALA A 70 -7.64 -1.98 -10.11
C ALA A 70 -6.77 -0.74 -9.85
N ALA A 71 -6.87 -0.13 -8.67
CA ALA A 71 -6.04 1.01 -8.27
C ALA A 71 -4.56 0.62 -8.12
N ILE A 72 -4.28 -0.50 -7.45
CA ILE A 72 -2.91 -1.02 -7.28
C ILE A 72 -2.28 -1.35 -8.65
N ALA A 73 -3.01 -2.06 -9.52
CA ALA A 73 -2.53 -2.38 -10.87
C ALA A 73 -2.29 -1.10 -11.71
N SER A 74 -3.08 -0.05 -11.49
CA SER A 74 -2.86 1.24 -12.16
C SER A 74 -1.61 1.94 -11.65
N ALA A 75 -1.34 1.88 -10.34
CA ALA A 75 -0.11 2.40 -9.74
C ALA A 75 1.13 1.64 -10.23
N GLU A 76 1.06 0.30 -10.29
CA GLU A 76 2.13 -0.55 -10.85
C GLU A 76 2.48 -0.14 -12.28
N ARG A 77 1.48 -0.02 -13.16
CA ARG A 77 1.68 0.40 -14.55
C ARG A 77 2.28 1.80 -14.65
N LEU A 78 1.79 2.75 -13.85
CA LEU A 78 2.31 4.12 -13.84
C LEU A 78 3.78 4.16 -13.41
N THR A 79 4.15 3.44 -12.35
CA THR A 79 5.52 3.42 -11.85
C THR A 79 6.46 2.71 -12.81
N ARG A 80 6.02 1.61 -13.44
CA ARG A 80 6.83 0.88 -14.44
C ARG A 80 7.08 1.70 -15.71
N GLY A 81 6.06 2.40 -16.22
CA GLY A 81 6.20 3.22 -17.44
C GLY A 81 6.99 4.53 -17.26
N ARG A 82 7.45 4.85 -16.05
CA ARG A 82 8.30 6.03 -15.79
C ARG A 82 9.80 5.71 -15.78
N GLY A 83 10.15 4.44 -15.95
CA GLY A 83 11.53 3.95 -15.98
C GLY A 83 12.12 3.73 -17.38
N ASP A 84 11.36 4.02 -18.44
CA ASP A 84 11.77 3.92 -19.85
C ASP A 84 12.27 5.26 -20.42
#